data_AF-A0AA91GEH6-F1
#
_entry.id   AF-A0AA91GEH6-F1
#
_cell.length_a   1.000
_cell.length_b   1.000
_cell.length_c   1.000
_cell.angle_alpha   90.00
_cell.angle_beta   90.00
_cell.angle_gamma   90.00
#
_symmetry.space_group_name_H-M   'P 1'
#
loop_
_entity.id
_entity.type
_entity.pdbx_description
1 polymer ?
#
loop_
_entity_poly.entity_id
_entity_poly.type
_entity_poly.pdbx_seq_one_letter_code
_entity_poly.pdbx_strand_id
1 'polypeptide(L)'
;MKLAQTVEKEQIEMDWWVEIITTKPCCIYYFGPFTNAQEAVLTQDGYIEDLVNEGAQEITVQIKCCKPTELTILPEDKLAESFQMWGELNNSQRPEKLNRSKRTKTRSSQRLGS
;
A
#
# COMPACT_ATOMS: atom_id res chain seq x y z
N MET A 1 -4.49 -23.94 -50.85
CA MET A 1 -4.36 -23.94 -49.39
C MET A 1 -2.87 -23.95 -49.04
N LYS A 2 -2.36 -22.88 -48.44
CA LYS A 2 -1.06 -22.88 -47.74
C LYS A 2 -1.20 -21.95 -46.54
N LEU A 3 -1.70 -22.52 -45.44
CA LEU A 3 -1.56 -21.95 -44.12
C LEU A 3 -0.11 -22.24 -43.70
N ALA A 4 0.81 -21.35 -44.06
CA ALA A 4 2.12 -21.35 -43.45
C ALA A 4 1.91 -20.88 -42.02
N GLN A 5 1.91 -21.83 -41.08
CA GLN A 5 1.94 -21.56 -39.66
C GLN A 5 3.23 -20.78 -39.40
N THR A 6 3.10 -19.46 -39.21
CA THR A 6 4.12 -18.65 -38.57
C THR A 6 4.18 -19.15 -37.15
N VAL A 7 5.13 -20.05 -36.87
CA VAL A 7 5.46 -20.41 -35.50
C VAL A 7 6.03 -19.13 -34.90
N GLU A 8 5.17 -18.42 -34.17
CA GLU A 8 5.51 -17.31 -33.27
C GLU A 8 6.68 -17.83 -32.43
N LYS A 9 7.89 -17.39 -32.76
CA LYS A 9 9.08 -17.74 -32.00
C LYS A 9 8.97 -16.94 -30.70
N GLU A 10 8.17 -17.42 -29.75
CA GLU A 10 8.27 -17.01 -28.36
C GLU A 10 9.66 -17.42 -27.88
N GLN A 11 10.65 -16.58 -28.23
CA GLN A 11 11.85 -16.46 -27.43
C GLN A 11 11.35 -15.93 -26.10
N ILE A 12 11.05 -16.85 -25.19
CA ILE A 12 10.89 -16.52 -23.79
C ILE A 12 12.30 -16.11 -23.36
N GLU A 13 12.63 -14.83 -23.55
CA GLU A 13 13.80 -14.21 -22.93
C GLU A 13 13.56 -14.30 -21.43
N MET A 14 14.16 -15.33 -20.85
CA MET A 14 14.18 -15.57 -19.41
C MET A 14 15.45 -14.91 -18.92
N ASP A 15 15.30 -13.78 -18.25
CA ASP A 15 16.40 -13.06 -17.62
C ASP A 15 16.41 -13.33 -16.12
N TRP A 16 17.50 -12.96 -15.46
CA TRP A 16 17.58 -13.01 -14.00
C TRP A 16 16.86 -11.81 -13.39
N TRP A 17 15.99 -12.05 -12.43
CA TRP A 17 15.26 -11.02 -11.70
C TRP A 17 15.44 -11.21 -10.20
N VAL A 18 15.53 -10.08 -9.50
CA VAL A 18 15.46 -10.01 -8.04
C VAL A 18 14.02 -9.74 -7.67
N GLU A 19 13.36 -10.73 -7.10
CA GLU A 19 12.05 -10.61 -6.48
C GLU A 19 12.23 -10.17 -5.02
N ILE A 20 11.62 -9.06 -4.64
CA ILE A 20 11.61 -8.56 -3.28
C ILE A 20 10.18 -8.51 -2.78
N ILE A 21 9.87 -9.26 -1.73
CA ILE A 21 8.56 -9.31 -1.09
C ILE A 21 8.66 -8.58 0.26
N THR A 22 7.83 -7.58 0.47
CA THR A 22 7.70 -6.85 1.74
C THR A 22 6.36 -7.20 2.38
N THR A 23 6.25 -7.24 3.71
CA THR A 23 4.96 -7.52 4.39
C THR A 23 4.24 -6.26 4.84
N LYS A 24 4.98 -5.18 5.14
CA LYS A 24 4.43 -3.89 5.57
C LYS A 24 5.20 -2.74 4.90
N PRO A 25 4.63 -2.06 3.89
CA PRO A 25 3.44 -2.46 3.14
C PRO A 25 3.63 -3.80 2.42
N CYS A 26 2.53 -4.53 2.17
CA CYS A 26 2.61 -5.80 1.44
C CYS A 26 2.78 -5.53 -0.04
N CYS A 27 3.99 -5.71 -0.58
CA CYS A 27 4.33 -5.41 -1.96
C CYS A 27 5.29 -6.47 -2.49
N ILE A 28 5.20 -6.78 -3.79
CA ILE A 28 6.17 -7.62 -4.49
C ILE A 28 6.80 -6.79 -5.60
N TYR A 29 8.12 -6.67 -5.56
CA TYR A 29 8.91 -5.91 -6.52
C TYR A 29 9.79 -6.85 -7.34
N TYR A 30 9.92 -6.59 -8.63
CA TYR A 30 10.86 -7.27 -9.52
C TYR A 30 11.86 -6.28 -10.08
N PHE A 31 13.14 -6.46 -9.74
CA PHE A 31 14.25 -5.66 -10.26
C PHE A 31 15.05 -6.49 -11.25
N GLY A 32 15.43 -5.88 -12.38
CA GLY A 32 16.10 -6.54 -13.49
C GLY A 32 15.77 -5.87 -14.84
N PRO A 33 16.00 -6.54 -15.97
CA PRO A 33 16.61 -7.87 -16.15
C PRO A 33 18.13 -7.88 -15.94
N PHE A 34 18.66 -8.91 -15.30
CA PHE A 34 20.10 -9.12 -15.10
C PHE A 34 20.65 -10.20 -16.03
N THR A 35 21.91 -10.03 -16.45
CA THR A 35 22.56 -10.97 -17.36
C THR A 35 22.93 -12.28 -16.64
N ASN A 36 23.19 -12.19 -15.33
CA ASN A 36 23.56 -13.33 -14.50
C ASN A 36 23.03 -13.19 -13.06
N ALA A 37 22.91 -14.32 -12.36
CA ALA A 37 22.42 -14.35 -10.99
C ALA A 37 23.34 -13.61 -10.00
N GLN A 38 24.65 -13.54 -10.25
CA GLN A 38 25.58 -12.87 -9.34
C GLN A 38 25.40 -11.35 -9.36
N GLU A 39 25.16 -10.77 -10.53
CA GLU A 39 24.82 -9.36 -10.71
C GLU A 39 23.53 -9.01 -9.96
N ALA A 40 22.53 -9.88 -10.05
CA ALA A 40 21.29 -9.78 -9.27
C ALA A 40 21.57 -9.80 -7.75
N VAL A 41 22.43 -10.72 -7.26
CA VAL A 41 22.83 -10.76 -5.84
C VAL A 41 23.55 -9.48 -5.42
N LEU A 42 24.49 -8.99 -6.23
CA LEU A 42 25.29 -7.82 -5.86
C LEU A 42 24.49 -6.52 -5.85
N THR A 43 23.44 -6.44 -6.66
CA THR A 43 22.58 -5.25 -6.75
C THR A 43 21.42 -5.28 -5.75
N GLN A 44 20.99 -6.47 -5.28
CA GLN A 44 19.87 -6.61 -4.36
C GLN A 44 20.06 -5.82 -3.05
N ASP A 45 21.29 -5.75 -2.54
CA ASP A 45 21.59 -5.16 -1.24
C ASP A 45 21.22 -3.66 -1.21
N GLY A 46 21.44 -2.94 -2.33
CA GLY A 46 21.04 -1.55 -2.46
C GLY A 46 19.52 -1.36 -2.43
N TYR A 47 18.78 -2.23 -3.12
CA TYR A 47 17.31 -2.18 -3.12
C TYR A 47 16.74 -2.51 -1.73
N ILE A 48 17.35 -3.46 -1.01
CA ILE A 48 16.96 -3.78 0.37
C ILE A 48 17.20 -2.57 1.28
N GLU A 49 18.38 -1.94 1.20
CA GLU A 49 18.72 -0.79 2.02
C GLU A 49 17.73 0.37 1.83
N ASP A 50 17.39 0.69 0.58
CA ASP A 50 16.40 1.71 0.26
C ASP A 50 15.03 1.36 0.86
N LEU A 51 14.55 0.13 0.70
CA LEU A 51 13.26 -0.32 1.24
C LEU A 51 13.24 -0.30 2.77
N VAL A 52 14.33 -0.69 3.43
CA VAL A 52 14.46 -0.60 4.89
C VAL A 52 14.42 0.86 5.34
N ASN A 53 15.11 1.76 4.63
CA ASN A 53 15.12 3.19 4.92
C ASN A 53 13.75 3.85 4.71
N GLU A 54 12.95 3.35 3.76
CA GLU A 54 11.55 3.74 3.56
C GLU A 54 10.59 3.19 4.64
N GLY A 55 11.08 2.27 5.49
CA GLY A 55 10.31 1.69 6.60
C GLY A 55 9.62 0.37 6.26
N ALA A 56 10.00 -0.30 5.17
CA ALA A 56 9.51 -1.63 4.84
C ALA A 56 9.95 -2.66 5.89
N GLN A 57 9.03 -3.56 6.27
CA GLN A 57 9.29 -4.61 7.25
C GLN A 57 9.20 -6.01 6.61
N GLU A 58 9.95 -6.95 7.21
CA GLU A 58 10.00 -8.37 6.84
C GLU A 58 10.26 -8.58 5.33
N ILE A 59 11.34 -7.97 4.85
CA ILE A 59 11.77 -8.06 3.46
C ILE A 59 12.32 -9.45 3.17
N THR A 60 11.80 -10.11 2.14
CA THR A 60 12.27 -11.39 1.62
C THR A 60 12.77 -11.20 0.20
N VAL A 61 13.96 -11.69 -0.10
CA VAL A 61 14.56 -11.56 -1.44
C VAL A 61 14.76 -12.94 -2.06
N GLN A 62 14.38 -13.07 -3.33
CA GLN A 62 14.56 -14.27 -4.13
C GLN A 62 15.11 -13.92 -5.50
N ILE A 63 16.10 -14.67 -5.96
CA ILE A 63 16.64 -14.51 -7.31
C ILE A 63 16.10 -15.64 -8.16
N LYS A 64 15.41 -15.28 -9.25
CA LYS A 64 14.80 -16.26 -10.14
C LYS A 64 14.96 -15.84 -11.60
N CYS A 65 15.04 -16.84 -12.47
CA CYS A 65 15.06 -16.64 -13.91
C CYS A 65 13.61 -16.71 -14.42
N CYS A 66 13.03 -15.57 -14.78
CA CYS A 66 11.61 -15.49 -15.17
C CYS A 66 11.35 -14.29 -16.09
N LYS A 67 10.12 -14.17 -16.58
CA LYS A 67 9.63 -12.97 -17.27
C LYS A 67 8.44 -12.42 -16.49
N PRO A 68 8.66 -11.46 -15.56
CA PRO A 68 7.56 -10.88 -14.81
C PRO A 68 6.67 -10.08 -15.75
N THR A 69 5.35 -10.27 -15.66
CA THR A 69 4.36 -9.48 -16.40
C THR A 69 4.25 -8.07 -15.84
N GLU A 70 4.46 -7.92 -14.53
CA GLU A 70 4.37 -6.67 -13.79
C GLU A 70 5.57 -6.54 -12.85
N LEU A 71 6.12 -5.34 -12.75
CA LEU A 71 7.31 -5.06 -11.92
C LEU A 71 6.97 -4.76 -10.45
N THR A 72 5.76 -4.29 -10.19
CA THR A 72 5.27 -3.97 -8.86
C THR A 72 3.88 -4.55 -8.72
N ILE A 73 3.74 -5.57 -7.87
CA ILE A 73 2.47 -6.23 -7.60
C ILE A 73 2.04 -5.85 -6.18
N LEU A 74 0.86 -5.23 -6.10
CA LEU A 74 0.19 -4.90 -4.85
C LEU A 74 -0.92 -5.94 -4.62
N PRO A 75 -0.76 -6.92 -3.73
CA PRO A 75 -1.83 -7.86 -3.42
C PRO A 75 -3.08 -7.10 -2.95
N GLU A 76 -4.18 -7.31 -3.67
CA GLU A 76 -5.44 -6.53 -3.61
C GLU A 76 -6.06 -6.49 -2.19
N ASP A 77 -5.80 -7.51 -1.37
CA ASP A 77 -6.33 -7.64 -0.01
C ASP A 77 -5.89 -6.53 0.98
N LYS A 78 -4.90 -5.69 0.64
CA LYS A 78 -4.30 -4.71 1.56
C LYS A 78 -4.46 -3.24 1.17
N LEU A 79 -4.89 -2.94 -0.06
CA LEU A 79 -5.21 -1.56 -0.47
C LEU A 79 -6.42 -0.98 0.28
N ALA A 80 -7.31 -1.86 0.78
CA ALA A 80 -8.49 -1.50 1.54
C ALA A 80 -8.17 -0.85 2.91
N GLU A 81 -7.01 -1.13 3.51
CA GLU A 81 -6.61 -0.55 4.81
C GLU A 81 -6.09 0.89 4.68
N SER A 82 -5.58 1.31 3.50
CA SER A 82 -5.08 2.67 3.27
C SER A 82 -6.22 3.70 3.12
N PHE A 83 -7.33 3.29 2.50
CA PHE A 83 -8.51 4.16 2.32
C PHE A 83 -9.34 4.36 3.59
N GLN A 84 -9.32 3.41 4.54
CA GLN A 84 -10.04 3.58 5.81
C GLN A 84 -9.38 4.59 6.75
N MET A 85 -8.06 4.84 6.63
CA MET A 85 -7.36 5.76 7.54
C MET A 85 -7.46 7.23 7.13
N TRP A 86 -7.55 7.56 5.84
CA TRP A 86 -7.75 8.95 5.38
C TRP A 86 -9.20 9.44 5.56
N GLY A 87 -10.15 8.54 5.79
CA GLY A 87 -11.55 8.87 6.06
C GLY A 87 -11.82 9.35 7.49
N GLU A 88 -11.02 8.93 8.48
CA GLU A 88 -11.25 9.26 9.89
C GLU A 88 -10.65 10.61 10.32
N LEU A 89 -9.54 11.05 9.70
CA LEU A 89 -8.90 12.33 10.04
C LEU A 89 -9.70 13.56 9.58
N ASN A 90 -10.60 13.41 8.62
CA ASN A 90 -11.35 14.54 8.07
C ASN A 90 -12.66 14.87 8.82
N ASN A 91 -12.96 14.18 9.93
CA ASN A 91 -14.15 14.48 10.74
C ASN A 91 -13.84 15.15 12.10
N SER A 92 -12.57 15.48 12.39
CA SER A 92 -12.16 16.13 13.65
C SER A 92 -12.17 17.67 13.64
N GLN A 93 -12.81 18.32 12.65
CA GLN A 93 -13.11 19.75 12.71
C GLN A 93 -14.62 20.02 12.66
N ARG A 94 -15.33 19.65 13.73
CA ARG A 94 -16.50 20.44 14.16
C ARG A 94 -16.15 21.16 15.47
N PRO A 95 -16.00 22.49 15.45
CA PRO A 95 -15.68 23.23 16.66
C PRO A 95 -16.82 23.12 17.68
N GLU A 96 -16.43 22.69 18.86
CA GLU A 96 -17.11 22.70 20.13
C GLU A 96 -17.82 24.04 20.37
N LYS A 97 -19.16 24.08 20.27
CA LYS A 97 -19.94 25.21 20.80
C LYS A 97 -20.34 24.94 22.25
N LEU A 98 -19.41 25.28 23.13
CA LEU A 98 -19.59 26.00 24.39
C LEU A 98 -20.91 25.75 25.15
N ASN A 99 -20.86 24.83 26.12
CA ASN A 99 -21.80 24.81 27.24
C ASN A 99 -21.62 26.06 28.11
N ARG A 100 -22.54 27.02 28.05
CA ARG A 100 -22.74 27.98 29.14
C ARG A 100 -24.03 27.66 29.91
N SER A 101 -23.82 26.86 30.95
CA SER A 101 -24.64 26.69 32.14
C SER A 101 -25.45 27.95 32.53
N LYS A 102 -26.72 27.75 32.90
CA LYS A 102 -27.18 27.97 34.29
C LYS A 102 -28.59 27.44 34.51
N ARG A 103 -28.65 26.44 35.39
CA ARG A 103 -29.85 25.88 36.00
C ARG A 103 -30.23 26.73 37.23
N THR A 104 -31.53 26.78 37.52
CA THR A 104 -32.19 27.15 38.79
C THR A 104 -32.40 28.65 39.07
N LYS A 105 -33.65 29.07 39.31
CA LYS A 105 -34.28 28.99 40.64
C LYS A 105 -35.80 29.27 40.56
N THR A 106 -36.52 28.46 41.32
CA THR A 106 -37.92 28.53 41.73
C THR A 106 -38.29 29.84 42.42
N ARG A 107 -39.51 30.36 42.19
CA ARG A 107 -40.41 30.84 43.26
C ARG A 107 -41.85 31.01 42.79
N SER A 108 -42.72 30.23 43.41
CA SER A 108 -44.16 30.40 43.55
C SER A 108 -44.53 31.81 44.04
N SER A 109 -45.64 32.39 43.57
CA SER A 109 -46.84 32.66 44.39
C SER A 109 -47.76 33.73 43.76
N GLN A 110 -49.04 33.35 43.56
CA GLN A 110 -50.28 34.06 43.90
C GLN A 110 -50.60 35.50 43.45
N ARG A 111 -51.89 35.66 43.07
CA ARG A 111 -52.83 36.80 43.28
C ARG A 111 -52.67 38.01 42.32
N LEU A 112 -53.68 38.71 41.78
CA LEU A 112 -55.16 38.83 41.82
C LEU A 112 -55.57 39.35 40.41
N GLY A 113 -56.72 39.02 39.81
CA GLY A 113 -58.03 39.57 40.14
C GLY A 113 -58.18 41.03 39.64
N SER A 114 -58.86 41.21 38.50
CA SER A 114 -59.82 42.30 38.21
C SER A 114 -60.40 42.14 36.81
#